data_AF-A0A658NK95-F1
#
_entry.id   AF-A0A658NK95-F1
#
_cell.length_a   1.000
_cell.length_b   1.000
_cell.length_c   1.000
_cell.angle_alpha   90.00
_cell.angle_beta   90.00
_cell.angle_gamma   90.00
#
_symmetry.space_group_name_H-M   'P 1'
#
loop_
_entity.id
_entity.type
_entity.pdbx_description
1 polymer ?
#
loop_
_entity_poly.entity_id
_entity_poly.type
_entity_poly.pdbx_seq_one_letter_code
_entity_poly.pdbx_strand_id
1 'polypeptide(L)' 'GPISCTVTACASGTSAIGDAYKTIAYGDADAMITGGVEAAVTPLGIGGFCAMKALSTRNDEPEKASRPFDKARNGFVLS' A
#
# COMPACT_ATOMS: atom_id res chain seq x y z
N GLY A 1 4.03 -0.06 26.33
CA GLY A 1 3.48 0.99 25.46
C GLY A 1 2.34 0.44 24.63
N PRO A 2 1.58 1.32 23.95
CA PRO A 2 0.49 0.93 23.05
C PRO A 2 0.94 0.05 21.88
N ILE A 3 0.09 -0.90 21.49
CA ILE A 3 0.32 -1.87 20.40
C ILE A 3 -0.98 -1.98 19.58
N SER A 4 -0.89 -1.76 18.27
CA SER A 4 -2.02 -1.88 17.35
C SER A 4 -1.54 -2.18 15.93
N CYS A 5 -2.46 -2.63 15.06
CA CYS A 5 -2.21 -2.88 13.64
C CYS A 5 -3.38 -2.32 12.82
N THR A 6 -3.17 -1.20 12.14
CA THR A 6 -4.20 -0.53 11.35
C THR A 6 -4.28 -1.14 9.95
N VAL A 7 -5.43 -1.71 9.59
CA VAL A 7 -5.67 -2.35 8.28
C VAL A 7 -6.71 -1.57 7.50
N THR A 8 -6.27 -0.71 6.59
CA THR A 8 -7.09 0.19 5.77
C THR A 8 -6.68 0.14 4.28
N ALA A 9 -6.43 -1.07 3.76
CA ALA A 9 -5.97 -1.32 2.39
C ALA A 9 -4.73 -0.48 2.04
N CYS A 10 -4.71 0.22 0.89
CA CYS A 10 -3.58 1.03 0.45
C CYS A 10 -3.18 2.15 1.43
N ALA A 11 -4.08 2.55 2.34
CA ALA A 11 -3.83 3.60 3.32
C ALA A 11 -3.27 3.06 4.66
N SER A 12 -3.11 1.74 4.82
CA SER A 12 -2.73 1.11 6.10
C SER A 12 -1.50 1.73 6.73
N GLY A 13 -0.40 1.87 5.98
CA GLY A 13 0.84 2.45 6.49
C GLY A 13 0.68 3.90 6.93
N THR A 14 -0.03 4.73 6.15
CA THR A 14 -0.28 6.13 6.52
C THR A 14 -1.21 6.26 7.71
N SER A 15 -2.24 5.41 7.82
CA SER A 15 -3.16 5.39 8.95
C SER A 15 -2.44 4.98 10.23
N ALA A 16 -1.57 3.95 10.17
CA ALA A 16 -0.75 3.51 11.29
C ALA A 16 0.20 4.61 11.79
N ILE A 17 0.80 5.40 10.87
CA ILE A 17 1.63 6.56 11.24
C ILE A 17 0.77 7.63 11.94
N GLY A 18 -0.42 7.92 11.39
CA GLY A 18 -1.34 8.89 11.98
C GLY A 18 -1.84 8.50 13.38
N ASP A 19 -2.11 7.22 13.61
CA ASP A 19 -2.53 6.72 14.92
C ASP A 19 -1.36 6.77 15.92
N ALA A 20 -0.15 6.38 15.52
CA ALA A 20 1.05 6.52 16.35
C ALA A 20 1.35 7.99 16.71
N TYR A 21 1.16 8.92 15.77
CA TYR A 21 1.26 10.35 16.05
C TYR A 21 0.27 10.79 17.13
N LYS A 22 -1.00 10.39 17.03
CA LYS A 22 -2.03 10.71 18.05
C LYS A 22 -1.67 10.13 19.41
N THR A 23 -1.20 8.89 19.44
CA THR A 23 -0.74 8.23 20.68
C THR A 23 0.33 9.05 21.40
N ILE A 24 1.34 9.54 20.66
CA ILE A 24 2.37 10.41 21.25
C ILE A 24 1.79 11.77 21.66
N ALA A 25 0.98 12.38 20.78
CA ALA A 25 0.40 13.70 21.02
C ALA A 25 -0.54 13.74 22.24
N TYR A 26 -1.17 12.61 22.57
CA TYR A 26 -2.04 12.47 23.74
C TYR A 26 -1.30 12.07 25.02
N GLY A 27 0.01 11.86 24.94
CA GLY A 27 0.84 11.48 26.09
C GLY A 27 0.75 10.00 26.47
N ASP A 28 0.20 9.15 25.60
CA ASP A 28 0.07 7.71 25.85
C ASP A 28 1.38 6.94 25.62
N ALA A 29 2.35 7.55 24.91
CA ALA A 29 3.69 7.03 24.70
C ALA A 29 4.70 8.14 24.36
N ASP A 30 5.96 7.98 24.78
CA ASP A 30 7.05 8.90 24.42
C ASP A 30 7.63 8.64 23.02
N ALA A 31 7.48 7.41 22.52
CA ALA A 31 7.95 6.98 21.21
C ALA A 31 7.12 5.80 20.68
N MET A 32 6.97 5.72 19.36
CA MET A 32 6.24 4.66 18.68
C MET A 32 7.03 4.19 17.45
N ILE A 33 7.15 2.87 17.28
CA ILE A 33 7.58 2.27 16.01
C ILE A 33 6.33 2.03 15.17
N THR A 34 6.28 2.61 13.98
CA THR A 34 5.09 2.56 13.11
C THR A 34 5.49 2.50 11.64
N GLY A 35 4.56 2.06 10.78
CA GLY A 35 4.76 1.91 9.35
C GLY A 35 3.76 0.95 8.73
N GLY A 36 4.12 0.37 7.59
CA GLY A 36 3.34 -0.66 6.91
C GLY A 36 4.24 -1.60 6.11
N VAL A 37 3.77 -2.83 5.90
CA VAL A 37 4.43 -3.85 5.10
C VAL A 37 3.38 -4.56 4.25
N GLU A 38 3.78 -5.01 3.07
CA GLU A 38 2.94 -5.79 2.16
C GLU A 38 3.80 -6.87 1.49
N ALA A 39 3.18 -8.00 1.16
CA ALA A 39 3.77 -9.12 0.43
C ALA A 39 2.73 -9.80 -0.48
N ALA A 40 1.84 -9.02 -1.10
CA ALA A 40 0.72 -9.51 -1.91
C ALA A 40 1.11 -10.04 -3.29
N VAL A 41 2.40 -10.04 -3.67
CA VAL A 41 2.93 -10.62 -4.93
C VAL A 41 2.84 -12.14 -4.86
N THR A 42 1.63 -12.65 -5.01
CA THR A 42 1.26 -14.06 -4.96
C THR A 42 0.34 -14.39 -6.14
N PRO A 43 0.22 -15.66 -6.56
CA PRO A 43 -0.70 -16.03 -7.64
C PRO A 43 -2.15 -15.59 -7.38
N LEU A 44 -2.61 -15.66 -6.13
CA LEU A 44 -3.93 -15.21 -5.73
C LEU A 44 -4.05 -13.67 -5.82
N GLY A 45 -3.07 -12.93 -5.31
CA GLY A 45 -3.06 -11.47 -5.37
C GLY A 45 -3.05 -10.94 -6.80
N ILE A 46 -2.12 -11.45 -7.63
CA ILE A 46 -2.04 -11.11 -9.05
C ILE A 46 -3.34 -11.49 -9.78
N GLY A 47 -3.85 -12.71 -9.58
CA GLY A 47 -5.08 -13.18 -10.20
C GLY A 47 -6.29 -12.32 -9.84
N GLY A 48 -6.43 -11.95 -8.56
CA GLY A 48 -7.50 -11.09 -8.07
C GLY A 48 -7.47 -9.69 -8.71
N PHE A 49 -6.31 -9.03 -8.69
CA PHE A 49 -6.18 -7.70 -9.29
C PHE A 49 -6.29 -7.71 -10.82
N CYS A 50 -5.84 -8.77 -11.49
CA CYS A 50 -6.06 -8.99 -12.93
C CYS A 50 -7.56 -9.15 -13.25
N ALA A 51 -8.30 -9.94 -12.47
CA ALA A 51 -9.74 -10.13 -12.67
C ALA A 51 -10.52 -8.82 -12.52
N MET A 52 -10.07 -7.93 -11.62
CA MET A 52 -10.61 -6.58 -11.48
C MET A 52 -10.16 -5.60 -12.56
N LYS A 53 -9.25 -6.00 -13.47
CA LYS A 53 -8.59 -5.15 -14.47
C LYS A 53 -7.86 -3.94 -13.85
N ALA A 54 -7.29 -4.13 -12.65
CA ALA A 54 -6.62 -3.07 -11.91
C ALA A 54 -5.11 -2.99 -12.20
N LEU A 55 -4.49 -4.08 -12.65
CA LEU A 55 -3.07 -4.14 -13.00
C LEU A 55 -2.81 -3.65 -14.41
N SER A 56 -1.65 -3.02 -14.61
CA SER A 56 -1.13 -2.75 -15.96
C SER A 56 -0.90 -4.08 -16.70
N THR A 57 -1.30 -4.14 -17.96
CA THR A 57 -1.09 -5.30 -18.84
C THR A 57 0.08 -5.12 -19.82
N ARG A 58 0.94 -4.13 -19.57
CA ARG A 58 2.08 -3.78 -20.42
C ARG A 58 3.28 -4.70 -20.17
N ASN A 59 3.15 -5.96 -20.57
CA ASN A 59 4.13 -7.01 -20.34
C ASN A 59 5.34 -6.95 -21.29
N ASP A 60 5.21 -6.22 -22.41
CA ASP A 60 6.23 -6.03 -23.44
C ASP A 60 7.31 -5.00 -23.04
N GLU A 61 6.95 -4.01 -22.22
CA GLU A 61 7.83 -2.96 -21.70
C GLU A 61 7.54 -2.72 -20.20
N PRO A 62 7.78 -3.70 -19.31
CA PRO A 62 7.38 -3.68 -17.90
C PRO A 62 8.00 -2.53 -17.10
N GLU A 63 9.23 -2.13 -17.43
CA GLU A 63 9.93 -0.99 -16.82
C GLU A 63 9.24 0.35 -17.09
N LYS A 64 8.33 0.40 -18.09
CA LYS A 64 7.53 1.58 -18.41
C LYS A 64 6.07 1.43 -17.97
N ALA A 65 5.67 0.33 -17.35
CA ALA A 65 4.27 0.03 -17.05
C ALA A 65 3.66 0.99 -16.02
N SER A 66 4.41 1.34 -14.96
CA SER A 66 3.97 2.32 -13.97
C SER A 66 4.15 3.74 -14.50
N ARG A 67 3.04 4.37 -14.91
CA ARG A 67 3.02 5.72 -15.51
C ARG A 67 1.86 6.58 -14.97
N PRO A 68 1.93 7.05 -13.72
CA PRO A 68 0.90 7.90 -13.14
C PRO A 68 0.59 9.11 -14.03
N PHE A 69 -0.69 9.45 -14.17
CA PHE A 69 -1.20 10.60 -14.94
C PHE A 69 -0.97 10.58 -16.46
N ASP A 70 -0.18 9.65 -16.99
CA ASP A 70 0.02 9.49 -18.43
C ASP A 70 -1.28 9.11 -19.16
N LYS A 71 -1.44 9.55 -20.40
CA LYS A 71 -2.64 9.29 -21.23
C LYS A 71 -2.80 7.81 -21.55
N ALA A 72 -1.69 7.07 -21.71
CA ALA A 72 -1.68 5.66 -22.03
C ALA A 72 -1.55 4.76 -20.78
N ARG A 73 -1.78 5.28 -19.57
CA ARG A 73 -1.83 4.46 -18.35
C ARG A 73 -3.00 3.46 -18.41
N ASN A 74 -2.78 2.25 -17.91
CA ASN A 74 -3.76 1.16 -18.00
C ASN A 74 -3.86 0.29 -16.72
N GLY A 75 -3.40 0.80 -15.58
CA GLY A 75 -3.43 0.09 -14.30
C GLY A 75 -2.20 0.40 -13.44
N PHE A 76 -2.17 -0.10 -12.20
CA PHE A 76 -1.00 0.00 -11.34
C PHE A 76 -0.06 -1.21 -11.52
N VAL A 77 1.15 -1.11 -10.99
CA VAL A 77 2.11 -2.23 -10.92
C VAL A 77 2.18 -2.67 -9.45
N LEU A 78 1.92 -3.95 -9.17
CA LEU A 78 2.02 -4.50 -7.82
C LEU A 78 3.50 -4.65 -7.42
N SER A 79 3.83 -4.24 -6.20
CA SER A 79 5.19 -4.19 -5.65
C SER A 79 5.27 -4.83 -4.27
#